data_AF-A0A3C0NQ39-F1
#
_entry.id   AF-A0A3C0NQ39-F1
#
_cell.length_a   1.000
_cell.length_b   1.000
_cell.length_c   1.000
_cell.angle_alpha   90.00
_cell.angle_beta   90.00
_cell.angle_gamma   90.00
#
_symmetry.space_group_name_H-M   'P 1'
#
loop_
_entity.id
_entity.type
_entity.pdbx_description
1 polymer ?
#
loop_
_entity_poly.entity_id
_entity_poly.type
_entity_poly.pdbx_seq_one_letter_code
_entity_poly.pdbx_strand_id
1 'polypeptide(L)'
;MMKNWRKILALLLMLALLLPLAPAAMAEGEEDDARFAGRSWEEIVDEFLSEHNAAPESVACGWCNTVTGEEHYHNADQYMVSGSMYKVPINMIFTEKVHNGEIGWDTFIGGYRYEYCLHATIVDSNNDIAKGMWDYLGGYQPYRHILAPYMGEDPDTVEEKFYENNFFTPRQMIYALKLLATESERFPKLIDEMLQAEPNKYFKAREHDYDIAQKYGYWPDPNSYHVALNDCAIIYTEEPICIVIFIDSVNEQASRELLKDYCDLMIAYTEYTTPARREAERRKAEEAAIAALNEATPVPQETASGGEPSEPSVTAAPQNEPGMPQPEEEERAPGLFWPVALGFCTFAGAVWLSLRAIRRARRGKLSLPWALAAVLFGAAAILVCLLPGERTAKAASPAAAAEDSTSSAEAQAAVTEFFDSLIARDYERACARLSGVATLGLEDTPASEDAARLMEAVRESWSWRLYGDCMLTRSGATQQVVFNSLDLSRMRDDIRAATEEEVERLAAALPADEIYAEDGGYLPSFTERAYAAALDAALARAD
;
A
#
# COMPACT_ATOMS: atom_id res chain seq x y z
N MET A 1 -30.22 16.63 -49.50
CA MET A 1 -29.10 16.42 -48.55
C MET A 1 -29.60 16.27 -47.09
N MET A 2 -30.66 15.48 -46.82
CA MET A 2 -31.26 15.36 -45.46
C MET A 2 -31.80 13.95 -45.13
N LYS A 3 -31.29 12.88 -45.75
CA LYS A 3 -31.80 11.50 -45.50
C LYS A 3 -30.98 10.73 -44.45
N ASN A 4 -29.76 11.17 -44.16
CA ASN A 4 -28.86 10.49 -43.22
C ASN A 4 -28.63 11.26 -41.91
N TRP A 5 -29.17 12.48 -41.78
CA TRP A 5 -29.03 13.33 -40.58
C TRP A 5 -29.51 12.63 -39.31
N ARG A 6 -30.62 11.86 -39.37
CA ARG A 6 -31.13 11.09 -38.22
C ARG A 6 -30.21 9.94 -37.80
N LYS A 7 -29.48 9.35 -38.74
CA LYS A 7 -28.51 8.28 -38.46
C LYS A 7 -27.23 8.86 -37.87
N ILE A 8 -26.77 10.01 -38.38
CA ILE A 8 -25.63 10.75 -37.84
C ILE A 8 -25.94 11.26 -36.43
N LEU A 9 -27.13 11.81 -36.21
CA LEU A 9 -27.58 12.26 -34.88
C LEU A 9 -27.71 11.11 -33.88
N ALA A 10 -28.19 9.94 -34.32
CA ALA A 10 -28.25 8.74 -33.48
C ALA A 10 -26.87 8.17 -33.15
N LEU A 11 -25.92 8.26 -34.09
CA LEU A 11 -24.54 7.83 -33.89
C LEU A 11 -23.78 8.78 -32.95
N LEU A 12 -24.02 10.10 -33.07
CA LEU A 12 -23.50 11.12 -32.14
C LEU A 12 -24.13 11.01 -30.75
N LEU A 13 -25.43 10.70 -30.65
CA LEU A 13 -26.09 10.42 -29.37
C LEU A 13 -25.60 9.12 -28.72
N MET A 14 -25.31 8.07 -29.51
CA MET A 14 -24.66 6.86 -29.00
C MET A 14 -23.23 7.15 -28.52
N LEU A 15 -22.43 7.92 -29.27
CA LEU A 15 -21.10 8.34 -28.84
C LEU A 15 -21.16 9.16 -27.54
N ALA A 16 -22.11 10.09 -27.42
CA ALA A 16 -22.34 10.90 -26.23
C ALA A 16 -22.86 10.09 -25.02
N LEU A 17 -23.56 8.97 -25.26
CA LEU A 17 -24.01 8.03 -24.23
C LEU A 17 -22.94 6.98 -23.86
N LEU A 18 -21.92 6.80 -24.70
CA LEU A 18 -20.75 5.95 -24.44
C LEU A 18 -19.58 6.72 -23.79
N LEU A 19 -19.56 8.05 -23.92
CA LEU A 19 -18.61 8.92 -23.22
C LEU A 19 -18.58 8.76 -21.68
N PRO A 20 -19.71 8.53 -20.96
CA PRO A 20 -19.68 8.21 -19.53
C PRO A 20 -19.44 6.71 -19.22
N LEU A 21 -19.25 5.87 -20.24
CA LEU A 21 -18.82 4.47 -20.11
C LEU A 21 -17.31 4.30 -20.32
N ALA A 22 -16.60 5.38 -20.72
CA ALA A 22 -15.19 5.48 -20.39
C ALA A 22 -15.09 5.47 -18.85
N PRO A 23 -14.18 4.69 -18.25
CA PRO A 23 -14.02 4.71 -16.81
C PRO A 23 -13.79 6.17 -16.39
N ALA A 24 -14.60 6.70 -15.48
CA ALA A 24 -14.27 7.96 -14.80
C ALA A 24 -12.85 7.89 -14.19
N ALA A 25 -12.40 6.67 -13.86
CA ALA A 25 -11.04 6.33 -13.45
C ALA A 25 -9.92 6.64 -14.48
N MET A 26 -10.22 6.95 -15.75
CA MET A 26 -9.21 7.31 -16.75
C MET A 26 -9.12 8.82 -16.99
N ALA A 27 -10.07 9.62 -16.50
CA ALA A 27 -10.07 11.07 -16.71
C ALA A 27 -9.56 11.85 -15.48
N GLU A 28 -9.76 11.32 -14.27
CA GLU A 28 -9.16 11.89 -13.05
C GLU A 28 -7.66 11.56 -12.93
N GLY A 29 -7.17 10.48 -13.55
CA GLY A 29 -5.76 10.10 -13.49
C GLY A 29 -4.82 10.90 -14.43
N GLU A 30 -5.29 11.38 -15.59
CA GLU A 30 -4.38 12.00 -16.58
C GLU A 30 -3.90 13.42 -16.19
N GLU A 31 -4.70 14.22 -15.48
CA GLU A 31 -4.29 15.56 -15.01
C GLU A 31 -3.46 15.50 -13.72
N ASP A 32 -3.83 14.65 -12.76
CA ASP A 32 -3.08 14.49 -11.51
C ASP A 32 -1.73 13.78 -11.74
N ASP A 33 -1.68 12.80 -12.66
CA ASP A 33 -0.41 12.20 -13.08
C ASP A 33 0.55 13.27 -13.62
N ALA A 34 0.08 14.27 -14.36
CA ALA A 34 0.94 15.31 -14.92
C ALA A 34 1.51 16.26 -13.85
N ARG A 35 0.78 16.49 -12.74
CA ARG A 35 1.26 17.34 -11.64
C ARG A 35 2.44 16.72 -10.91
N PHE A 36 2.46 15.40 -10.75
CA PHE A 36 3.45 14.69 -9.93
C PHE A 36 4.50 13.90 -10.72
N ALA A 37 4.17 13.41 -11.93
CA ALA A 37 5.02 12.49 -12.67
C ALA A 37 6.39 13.08 -12.99
N GLY A 38 7.44 12.41 -12.49
CA GLY A 38 8.83 12.77 -12.75
C GLY A 38 9.29 14.06 -12.09
N ARG A 39 8.53 14.60 -11.13
CA ARG A 39 8.83 15.84 -10.42
C ARG A 39 9.21 15.58 -8.96
N SER A 40 10.10 16.40 -8.42
CA SER A 40 10.41 16.37 -6.99
C SER A 40 9.34 17.08 -6.16
N TRP A 41 9.29 16.79 -4.85
CA TRP A 41 8.38 17.48 -3.94
C TRP A 41 8.62 19.00 -3.95
N GLU A 42 9.88 19.43 -4.01
CA GLU A 42 10.24 20.85 -4.09
C GLU A 42 9.72 21.50 -5.37
N GLU A 43 9.83 20.86 -6.52
CA GLU A 43 9.29 21.38 -7.78
C GLU A 43 7.75 21.50 -7.74
N ILE A 44 7.08 20.61 -7.02
CA ILE A 44 5.62 20.64 -6.83
C ILE A 44 5.22 21.80 -5.89
N VAL A 45 5.96 22.01 -4.81
CA VAL A 45 5.71 23.10 -3.86
C VAL A 45 6.07 24.46 -4.44
N ASP A 46 7.15 24.57 -5.19
CA ASP A 46 7.53 25.81 -5.89
C ASP A 46 6.45 26.26 -6.88
N GLU A 47 5.90 25.32 -7.67
CA GLU A 47 4.78 25.63 -8.57
C GLU A 47 3.53 26.01 -7.78
N PHE A 48 3.19 25.26 -6.72
CA PHE A 48 2.06 25.57 -5.86
C PHE A 48 2.14 26.99 -5.27
N LEU A 49 3.29 27.39 -4.72
CA LEU A 49 3.47 28.74 -4.20
C LEU A 49 3.33 29.81 -5.30
N SER A 50 3.83 29.53 -6.50
CA SER A 50 3.67 30.37 -7.69
C SER A 50 2.20 30.52 -8.12
N GLU A 51 1.44 29.43 -8.16
CA GLU A 51 -0.01 29.42 -8.47
C GLU A 51 -0.80 30.34 -7.52
N HIS A 52 -0.42 30.34 -6.24
CA HIS A 52 -1.04 31.16 -5.20
C HIS A 52 -0.48 32.59 -5.12
N ASN A 53 0.52 32.95 -5.93
CA ASN A 53 1.27 34.21 -5.81
C ASN A 53 1.80 34.44 -4.38
N ALA A 54 2.17 33.36 -3.69
CA ALA A 54 2.74 33.41 -2.36
C ALA A 54 4.24 33.71 -2.47
N ALA A 55 4.73 34.69 -1.70
CA ALA A 55 6.16 34.97 -1.66
C ALA A 55 6.85 33.79 -0.96
N PRO A 56 7.88 33.15 -1.54
CA PRO A 56 8.49 31.96 -0.96
C PRO A 56 8.98 32.16 0.48
N GLU A 57 9.47 33.34 0.84
CA GLU A 57 9.94 33.71 2.19
C GLU A 57 8.81 33.89 3.22
N SER A 58 7.57 34.07 2.75
CA SER A 58 6.38 34.23 3.60
C SER A 58 5.76 32.91 4.03
N VAL A 59 6.26 31.79 3.48
CA VAL A 59 5.74 30.45 3.73
C VAL A 59 6.87 29.55 4.19
N ALA A 60 6.63 28.74 5.20
CA ALA A 60 7.51 27.64 5.58
C ALA A 60 6.65 26.40 5.82
N CYS A 61 6.99 25.27 5.22
CA CYS A 61 6.15 24.07 5.32
C CYS A 61 6.97 22.78 5.30
N GLY A 62 6.32 21.69 5.69
CA GLY A 62 6.93 20.38 5.73
C GLY A 62 5.91 19.27 5.60
N TRP A 63 6.37 18.16 5.04
CA TRP A 63 5.62 16.93 4.86
C TRP A 63 6.47 15.75 5.33
N CYS A 64 5.85 14.77 5.96
CA CYS A 64 6.50 13.54 6.37
C CYS A 64 5.57 12.33 6.22
N ASN A 65 6.06 11.25 5.63
CA ASN A 65 5.41 9.94 5.70
C ASN A 65 5.86 9.20 6.96
N THR A 66 4.92 8.87 7.85
CA THR A 66 5.23 8.27 9.16
C THR A 66 5.66 6.81 9.07
N VAL A 67 5.36 6.12 7.96
CA VAL A 67 5.72 4.72 7.72
C VAL A 67 7.15 4.62 7.19
N THR A 68 7.51 5.45 6.21
CA THR A 68 8.86 5.42 5.61
C THR A 68 9.86 6.31 6.33
N GLY A 69 9.39 7.33 7.04
CA GLY A 69 10.22 8.39 7.61
C GLY A 69 10.75 9.39 6.59
N GLU A 70 10.27 9.34 5.33
CA GLU A 70 10.59 10.33 4.30
C GLU A 70 10.07 11.71 4.72
N GLU A 71 10.88 12.74 4.51
CA GLU A 71 10.56 14.12 4.88
C GLU A 71 10.97 15.08 3.77
N HIS A 72 10.11 16.07 3.49
CA HIS A 72 10.36 17.16 2.56
C HIS A 72 10.00 18.49 3.18
N TYR A 73 10.70 19.56 2.79
CA TYR A 73 10.56 20.87 3.44
C TYR A 73 10.74 22.03 2.47
N HIS A 74 9.99 23.11 2.71
CA HIS A 74 10.25 24.44 2.18
C HIS A 74 10.55 25.38 3.35
N ASN A 75 11.70 26.06 3.32
CA ASN A 75 12.21 26.86 4.44
C ASN A 75 12.27 26.10 5.78
N ALA A 76 12.85 24.89 5.75
CA ALA A 76 12.82 23.89 6.83
C ALA A 76 13.17 24.41 8.23
N ASP A 77 14.15 25.31 8.30
CA ASP A 77 14.76 25.83 9.54
C ASP A 77 14.41 27.32 9.77
N GLN A 78 13.48 27.88 9.00
CA GLN A 78 13.01 29.25 9.22
C GLN A 78 12.06 29.31 10.42
N TYR A 79 12.44 30.09 11.44
CA TYR A 79 11.59 30.37 12.59
C TYR A 79 10.41 31.26 12.20
N MET A 80 9.20 30.73 12.40
CA MET A 80 7.93 31.40 12.11
C MET A 80 7.11 31.54 13.39
N VAL A 81 6.30 32.61 13.49
CA VAL A 81 5.34 32.75 14.59
C VAL A 81 4.35 31.60 14.54
N SER A 82 4.31 30.75 15.57
CA SER A 82 3.53 29.51 15.51
C SER A 82 2.04 29.68 15.81
N GLY A 83 1.64 30.80 16.42
CA GLY A 83 0.28 30.98 16.90
C GLY A 83 -0.07 29.92 17.95
N SER A 84 -1.21 29.24 17.83
CA SER A 84 -1.65 28.24 18.81
C SER A 84 -1.09 26.82 18.60
N MET A 85 -0.18 26.60 17.65
CA MET A 85 0.36 25.26 17.37
C MET A 85 1.21 24.70 18.52
N TYR A 86 1.85 25.55 19.34
CA TYR A 86 2.59 25.12 20.54
C TYR A 86 1.74 24.33 21.56
N LYS A 87 0.41 24.42 21.46
CA LYS A 87 -0.51 23.71 22.34
C LYS A 87 -0.45 22.19 22.13
N VAL A 88 0.03 21.72 20.97
CA VAL A 88 0.31 20.29 20.75
C VAL A 88 1.49 19.84 21.62
N PRO A 89 2.72 20.36 21.45
CA PRO A 89 3.87 19.85 22.20
C PRO A 89 3.81 20.16 23.70
N ILE A 90 3.14 21.23 24.15
CA ILE A 90 2.91 21.40 25.59
C ILE A 90 1.98 20.30 26.15
N ASN A 91 0.98 19.86 25.41
CA ASN A 91 0.13 18.75 25.85
C ASN A 91 0.84 17.41 25.76
N MET A 92 1.77 17.21 24.82
CA MET A 92 2.64 16.02 24.81
C MET A 92 3.40 15.86 26.13
N ILE A 93 3.92 16.96 26.70
CA ILE A 93 4.56 16.93 28.04
C ILE A 93 3.60 16.39 29.10
N PHE A 94 2.37 16.92 29.16
CA PHE A 94 1.44 16.54 30.22
C PHE A 94 0.78 15.17 30.00
N THR A 95 0.47 14.77 28.77
CA THR A 95 -0.06 13.43 28.48
C THR A 95 0.99 12.36 28.72
N GLU A 96 2.27 12.63 28.45
CA GLU A 96 3.35 11.73 28.85
C GLU A 96 3.47 11.62 30.38
N LYS A 97 3.31 12.73 31.12
CA LYS A 97 3.25 12.68 32.59
C LYS A 97 2.10 11.82 33.11
N VAL A 98 0.96 11.83 32.42
CA VAL A 98 -0.15 10.93 32.71
C VAL A 98 0.22 9.48 32.41
N HIS A 99 0.80 9.21 31.24
CA HIS A 99 1.27 7.87 30.85
C HIS A 99 2.25 7.29 31.87
N ASN A 100 3.21 8.10 32.33
CA ASN A 100 4.21 7.72 33.33
C ASN A 100 3.66 7.61 34.77
N GLY A 101 2.40 7.97 35.01
CA GLY A 101 1.80 8.02 36.35
C GLY A 101 2.34 9.13 37.25
N GLU A 102 3.02 10.14 36.68
CA GLU A 102 3.51 11.32 37.43
C GLU A 102 2.36 12.24 37.84
N ILE A 103 1.31 12.31 37.03
CA ILE A 103 0.06 13.02 37.32
C ILE A 103 -1.14 12.16 36.90
N GLY A 104 -2.30 12.41 37.51
CA GLY A 104 -3.59 11.87 37.05
C GLY A 104 -4.34 12.85 36.15
N TRP A 105 -5.28 12.34 35.34
CA TRP A 105 -6.23 13.14 34.55
C TRP A 105 -6.97 14.22 35.36
N ASP A 106 -7.16 13.96 36.65
CA ASP A 106 -7.93 14.77 37.57
C ASP A 106 -7.05 15.76 38.38
N THR A 107 -5.73 15.75 38.14
CA THR A 107 -4.74 16.65 38.74
C THR A 107 -5.01 18.09 38.31
N PHE A 108 -4.91 19.03 39.26
CA PHE A 108 -5.17 20.44 38.99
C PHE A 108 -3.93 21.14 38.43
N ILE A 109 -4.01 21.59 37.18
CA ILE A 109 -3.00 22.39 36.46
C ILE A 109 -3.60 23.78 36.19
N GLY A 110 -2.96 24.84 36.69
CA GLY A 110 -3.47 26.20 36.50
C GLY A 110 -4.89 26.44 37.06
N GLY A 111 -5.32 25.64 38.04
CA GLY A 111 -6.66 25.74 38.66
C GLY A 111 -7.74 24.86 38.02
N TYR A 112 -7.42 24.07 36.99
CA TYR A 112 -8.36 23.16 36.32
C TYR A 112 -7.84 21.73 36.29
N ARG A 113 -8.74 20.74 36.23
CA ARG A 113 -8.33 19.33 36.02
C ARG A 113 -7.64 19.18 34.67
N TYR A 114 -6.57 18.39 34.60
CA TYR A 114 -5.78 18.26 33.37
C TYR A 114 -6.60 17.75 32.18
N GLU A 115 -7.55 16.82 32.38
CA GLU A 115 -8.45 16.39 31.30
C GLU A 115 -9.21 17.56 30.65
N TYR A 116 -9.66 18.53 31.45
CA TYR A 116 -10.25 19.76 30.92
C TYR A 116 -9.21 20.68 30.27
N CYS A 117 -8.00 20.77 30.83
CA CYS A 117 -6.92 21.54 30.23
C CYS A 117 -6.58 21.04 28.81
N LEU A 118 -6.48 19.73 28.64
CA LEU A 118 -6.21 19.11 27.34
C LEU A 118 -7.27 19.50 26.31
N HIS A 119 -8.55 19.23 26.61
CA HIS A 119 -9.67 19.58 25.72
C HIS A 119 -9.69 21.08 25.40
N ALA A 120 -9.63 21.94 26.43
CA ALA A 120 -9.75 23.37 26.26
C ALA A 120 -8.57 23.99 25.48
N THR A 121 -7.38 23.41 25.53
CA THR A 121 -6.22 23.93 24.81
C THR A 121 -6.11 23.39 23.38
N ILE A 122 -6.53 22.14 23.14
CA ILE A 122 -6.49 21.54 21.80
C ILE A 122 -7.72 21.94 20.98
N VAL A 123 -8.93 21.67 21.50
CA VAL A 123 -10.20 21.88 20.80
C VAL A 123 -10.61 23.35 20.82
N ASP A 124 -10.72 23.96 22.00
CA ASP A 124 -11.17 25.35 22.15
C ASP A 124 -10.04 26.37 21.91
N SER A 125 -8.79 25.90 21.82
CA SER A 125 -7.60 26.74 21.66
C SER A 125 -7.48 27.84 22.73
N ASN A 126 -7.83 27.56 23.99
CA ASN A 126 -7.85 28.52 25.09
C ASN A 126 -6.43 28.96 25.51
N ASN A 127 -6.12 30.26 25.39
CA ASN A 127 -4.81 30.83 25.71
C ASN A 127 -4.54 30.96 27.21
N ASP A 128 -5.57 31.26 28.02
CA ASP A 128 -5.39 31.47 29.46
C ASP A 128 -5.06 30.15 30.17
N ILE A 129 -5.71 29.06 29.75
CA ILE A 129 -5.42 27.72 30.26
C ILE A 129 -4.04 27.25 29.79
N ALA A 130 -3.69 27.43 28.51
CA ALA A 130 -2.36 27.11 28.01
C ALA A 130 -1.26 27.89 28.75
N LYS A 131 -1.53 29.17 29.10
CA LYS A 131 -0.64 29.97 29.93
C LYS A 131 -0.50 29.39 31.34
N GLY A 132 -1.61 29.00 31.96
CA GLY A 132 -1.60 28.33 33.27
C GLY A 132 -0.78 27.03 33.26
N MET A 133 -0.76 26.31 32.13
CA MET A 133 0.02 25.08 31.97
C MET A 133 1.53 25.33 31.91
N TRP A 134 2.01 26.29 31.10
CA TRP A 134 3.45 26.58 31.13
C TRP A 134 3.89 27.30 32.41
N ASP A 135 2.99 28.04 33.09
CA ASP A 135 3.27 28.63 34.40
C ASP A 135 3.47 27.54 35.46
N TYR A 136 2.67 26.46 35.38
CA TYR A 136 2.84 25.26 36.21
C TYR A 136 4.20 24.59 35.99
N LEU A 137 4.75 24.64 34.77
CA LEU A 137 6.09 24.13 34.43
C LEU A 137 7.24 25.06 34.86
N GLY A 138 6.96 26.13 35.61
CA GLY A 138 7.98 27.09 36.09
C GLY A 138 8.02 28.41 35.32
N GLY A 139 7.03 28.66 34.45
CA GLY A 139 6.97 29.84 33.60
C GLY A 139 7.58 29.60 32.22
N TYR A 140 7.53 30.61 31.36
CA TYR A 140 7.80 30.45 29.94
C TYR A 140 9.19 29.91 29.61
N GLN A 141 10.26 30.46 30.23
CA GLN A 141 11.63 30.02 29.95
C GLN A 141 11.89 28.56 30.38
N PRO A 142 11.57 28.13 31.62
CA PRO A 142 11.66 26.72 32.00
C PRO A 142 10.82 25.78 31.13
N TYR A 143 9.60 26.19 30.78
CA TYR A 143 8.75 25.43 29.85
C TYR A 143 9.44 25.19 28.50
N ARG A 144 10.04 26.23 27.89
CA ARG A 144 10.73 26.08 26.60
C ARG A 144 11.89 25.09 26.68
N HIS A 145 12.65 25.09 27.77
CA HIS A 145 13.72 24.10 27.96
C HIS A 145 13.17 22.66 28.06
N ILE A 146 12.05 22.47 28.77
CA ILE A 146 11.36 21.16 28.85
C ILE A 146 10.81 20.74 27.49
N LEU A 147 10.36 21.70 26.67
CA LEU A 147 9.74 21.47 25.37
C LEU A 147 10.75 21.02 24.30
N ALA A 148 12.00 21.51 24.35
CA ALA A 148 12.99 21.34 23.28
C ALA A 148 13.13 19.87 22.79
N PRO A 149 13.23 18.85 23.66
CA PRO A 149 13.31 17.45 23.21
C PRO A 149 12.08 16.96 22.44
N TYR A 150 10.89 17.49 22.72
CA TYR A 150 9.66 17.17 21.97
C TYR A 150 9.62 17.83 20.60
N MET A 151 10.50 18.80 20.36
CA MET A 151 10.67 19.50 19.09
C MET A 151 11.90 18.99 18.32
N GLY A 152 12.57 17.94 18.81
CA GLY A 152 13.76 17.37 18.19
C GLY A 152 15.04 18.15 18.48
N GLU A 153 15.02 18.99 19.51
CA GLU A 153 16.10 19.90 19.85
C GLU A 153 16.77 19.51 21.16
N ASP A 154 18.09 19.72 21.24
CA ASP A 154 18.80 19.71 22.51
C ASP A 154 18.69 21.11 23.14
N PRO A 155 18.13 21.24 24.36
CA PRO A 155 17.96 22.53 25.00
C PRO A 155 19.27 23.32 25.19
N ASP A 156 20.41 22.63 25.28
CA ASP A 156 21.71 23.27 25.48
C ASP A 156 22.33 23.81 24.17
N THR A 157 21.85 23.37 23.00
CA THR A 157 22.42 23.74 21.70
C THR A 157 21.45 24.39 20.72
N VAL A 158 20.14 24.32 20.97
CA VAL A 158 19.12 24.96 20.12
C VAL A 158 19.35 26.45 20.00
N GLU A 159 19.03 27.02 18.83
CA GLU A 159 19.20 28.45 18.57
C GLU A 159 18.45 29.32 19.58
N GLU A 160 19.06 30.42 20.01
CA GLU A 160 18.48 31.37 20.98
C GLU A 160 17.07 31.86 20.56
N LYS A 161 16.82 31.91 19.23
CA LYS A 161 15.54 32.29 18.65
C LYS A 161 14.38 31.44 19.18
N PHE A 162 14.62 30.16 19.46
CA PHE A 162 13.64 29.25 20.05
C PHE A 162 13.18 29.73 21.44
N TYR A 163 14.03 30.39 22.21
CA TYR A 163 13.70 30.86 23.56
C TYR A 163 13.09 32.26 23.62
N GLU A 164 13.21 33.05 22.55
CA GLU A 164 12.75 34.45 22.53
C GLU A 164 11.23 34.59 22.65
N ASN A 165 10.49 33.75 21.92
CA ASN A 165 9.04 33.80 21.83
C ASN A 165 8.49 32.51 21.24
N ASN A 166 7.21 32.51 20.91
CA ASN A 166 6.48 31.40 20.34
C ASN A 166 6.80 31.20 18.84
N PHE A 167 8.07 30.89 18.58
CA PHE A 167 8.60 30.57 17.26
C PHE A 167 8.90 29.08 17.14
N PHE A 168 8.61 28.52 15.97
CA PHE A 168 9.04 27.18 15.57
C PHE A 168 9.41 27.14 14.10
N THR A 169 10.18 26.12 13.73
CA THR A 169 10.47 25.78 12.34
C THR A 169 9.55 24.65 11.86
N PRO A 170 9.36 24.47 10.53
CA PRO A 170 8.72 23.28 9.97
C PRO A 170 9.33 21.98 10.48
N ARG A 171 10.66 21.87 10.52
CA ARG A 171 11.36 20.68 11.01
C ARG A 171 10.99 20.33 12.44
N GLN A 172 10.97 21.32 13.32
CA GLN A 172 10.60 21.14 14.73
C GLN A 172 9.16 20.64 14.87
N MET A 173 8.22 21.20 14.11
CA MET A 173 6.83 20.77 14.18
C MET A 173 6.59 19.39 13.55
N ILE A 174 7.25 19.07 12.43
CA ILE A 174 7.21 17.73 11.85
C ILE A 174 7.77 16.71 12.83
N TYR A 175 8.88 17.02 13.51
CA TYR A 175 9.41 16.13 14.55
C TYR A 175 8.37 15.87 15.65
N ALA A 176 7.73 16.91 16.19
CA ALA A 176 6.73 16.78 17.24
C ALA A 176 5.52 15.94 16.80
N LEU A 177 5.01 16.17 15.58
CA LEU A 177 3.89 15.41 15.02
C LEU A 177 4.26 13.96 14.74
N LYS A 178 5.45 13.72 14.18
CA LYS A 178 5.95 12.37 13.91
C LYS A 178 6.10 11.58 15.20
N LEU A 179 6.71 12.19 16.22
CA LEU A 179 6.83 11.60 17.55
C LEU A 179 5.45 11.25 18.13
N LEU A 180 4.49 12.17 18.03
CA LEU A 180 3.11 11.93 18.47
C LEU A 180 2.44 10.78 17.70
N ALA A 181 2.65 10.69 16.39
CA ALA A 181 2.05 9.66 15.55
C ALA A 181 2.65 8.27 15.80
N THR A 182 3.98 8.17 15.86
CA THR A 182 4.69 6.89 15.97
C THR A 182 4.77 6.35 17.39
N GLU A 183 4.63 7.21 18.40
CA GLU A 183 4.61 6.84 19.82
C GLU A 183 3.28 7.23 20.49
N SER A 184 2.15 7.08 19.79
CA SER A 184 0.84 7.57 20.25
C SER A 184 0.41 7.05 21.64
N GLU A 185 0.81 5.82 22.02
CA GLU A 185 0.56 5.25 23.36
C GLU A 185 1.18 6.07 24.50
N ARG A 186 2.29 6.75 24.22
CA ARG A 186 3.00 7.65 25.15
C ARG A 186 2.21 8.95 25.40
N PHE A 187 1.31 9.32 24.49
CA PHE A 187 0.56 10.58 24.52
C PHE A 187 -0.96 10.35 24.51
N PRO A 188 -1.52 9.66 25.51
CA PRO A 188 -2.92 9.23 25.50
C PRO A 188 -3.89 10.41 25.32
N LYS A 189 -5.00 10.17 24.60
CA LYS A 189 -6.09 11.12 24.26
C LYS A 189 -5.72 12.35 23.43
N LEU A 190 -4.45 12.68 23.22
CA LEU A 190 -4.07 13.92 22.53
C LEU A 190 -4.54 13.94 21.06
N ILE A 191 -4.34 12.84 20.34
CA ILE A 191 -4.81 12.70 18.95
C ILE A 191 -6.34 12.79 18.87
N ASP A 192 -7.07 12.16 19.80
CA ASP A 192 -8.54 12.18 19.84
C ASP A 192 -9.10 13.62 19.98
N GLU A 193 -8.41 14.47 20.72
CA GLU A 193 -8.77 15.88 20.88
C GLU A 193 -8.40 16.69 19.61
N MET A 194 -7.26 16.39 18.97
CA MET A 194 -6.89 17.00 17.69
C MET A 194 -7.86 16.62 16.56
N LEU A 195 -8.43 15.42 16.58
CA LEU A 195 -9.49 15.00 15.67
C LEU A 195 -10.78 15.83 15.85
N GLN A 196 -11.05 16.32 17.05
CA GLN A 196 -12.23 17.17 17.33
C GLN A 196 -12.00 18.66 17.03
N ALA A 197 -10.74 19.11 16.95
CA ALA A 197 -10.41 20.53 16.82
C ALA A 197 -10.93 21.16 15.50
N GLU A 198 -11.65 22.28 15.65
CA GLU A 198 -12.16 23.18 14.58
C GLU A 198 -12.76 22.44 13.36
N PRO A 199 -13.89 21.74 13.53
CA PRO A 199 -14.54 21.05 12.42
C PRO A 199 -14.95 22.07 11.34
N ASN A 200 -14.68 21.73 10.06
CA ASN A 200 -14.97 22.56 8.89
C ASN A 200 -14.10 23.83 8.73
N LYS A 201 -12.93 23.91 9.38
CA LYS A 201 -11.96 25.02 9.21
C LYS A 201 -10.54 24.52 9.05
N TYR A 202 -9.68 25.39 8.53
CA TYR A 202 -8.25 25.15 8.30
C TYR A 202 -8.04 23.93 7.38
N PHE A 203 -7.21 22.95 7.73
CA PHE A 203 -7.06 21.74 6.92
C PHE A 203 -8.37 20.94 6.80
N LYS A 204 -9.27 21.01 7.78
CA LYS A 204 -10.62 20.43 7.71
C LYS A 204 -11.64 21.29 6.96
N ALA A 205 -11.25 22.35 6.25
CA ALA A 205 -12.22 23.22 5.57
C ALA A 205 -12.88 22.57 4.35
N ARG A 206 -12.26 21.53 3.78
CA ARG A 206 -12.80 20.69 2.71
C ARG A 206 -13.09 19.30 3.27
N GLU A 207 -14.01 18.60 2.61
CA GLU A 207 -14.34 17.22 2.95
C GLU A 207 -13.28 16.29 2.35
N HIS A 208 -12.75 15.40 3.18
CA HIS A 208 -11.76 14.40 2.82
C HIS A 208 -12.24 13.02 3.28
N ASP A 209 -11.82 11.98 2.57
CA ASP A 209 -12.06 10.58 2.97
C ASP A 209 -11.17 10.13 4.14
N TYR A 210 -10.34 11.04 4.68
CA TYR A 210 -9.34 10.79 5.71
C TYR A 210 -9.63 11.55 7.00
N ASP A 211 -9.33 10.90 8.12
CA ASP A 211 -9.32 11.55 9.42
C ASP A 211 -8.11 12.50 9.50
N ILE A 212 -8.36 13.75 9.93
CA ILE A 212 -7.36 14.80 10.06
C ILE A 212 -7.28 15.20 11.54
N ALA A 213 -6.18 14.88 12.21
CA ALA A 213 -5.91 15.35 13.57
C ALA A 213 -5.11 16.66 13.48
N GLN A 214 -5.76 17.82 13.60
CA GLN A 214 -5.15 19.13 13.35
C GLN A 214 -4.99 20.01 14.60
N LYS A 215 -4.08 20.97 14.54
CA LYS A 215 -4.07 22.14 15.42
C LYS A 215 -3.63 23.39 14.67
N TYR A 216 -4.60 24.29 14.49
CA TYR A 216 -4.33 25.59 13.87
C TYR A 216 -3.50 26.53 14.75
N GLY A 217 -2.82 27.46 14.09
CA GLY A 217 -2.21 28.64 14.69
C GLY A 217 -2.67 29.92 14.01
N TYR A 218 -3.23 30.86 14.78
CA TYR A 218 -3.63 32.17 14.28
C TYR A 218 -3.06 33.26 15.17
N TRP A 219 -2.38 34.24 14.58
CA TRP A 219 -1.88 35.42 15.27
C TRP A 219 -1.86 36.64 14.33
N PRO A 220 -2.75 37.63 14.53
CA PRO A 220 -2.62 38.92 13.87
C PRO A 220 -1.56 39.76 14.61
N ASP A 221 -0.52 40.19 13.92
CA ASP A 221 0.53 41.01 14.54
C ASP A 221 -0.05 42.37 14.93
N PRO A 222 -0.07 42.75 16.22
CA PRO A 222 -0.62 44.04 16.64
C PRO A 222 0.17 45.25 16.13
N ASN A 223 1.41 45.05 15.66
CA ASN A 223 2.30 46.11 15.20
C ASN A 223 2.42 46.20 13.68
N SER A 224 1.73 45.34 12.93
CA SER A 224 1.76 45.35 11.46
C SER A 224 0.43 44.90 10.87
N TYR A 225 0.35 44.83 9.53
CA TYR A 225 -0.80 44.24 8.83
C TYR A 225 -0.62 42.75 8.56
N HIS A 226 0.46 42.15 9.06
CA HIS A 226 0.76 40.74 8.87
C HIS A 226 -0.07 39.85 9.79
N VAL A 227 -0.42 38.69 9.28
CA VAL A 227 -1.15 37.65 10.00
C VAL A 227 -0.38 36.35 9.83
N ALA A 228 -0.04 35.73 10.96
CA ALA A 228 0.39 34.34 11.00
C ALA A 228 -0.86 33.45 10.93
N LEU A 229 -1.02 32.72 9.82
CA LEU A 229 -2.10 31.77 9.61
C LEU A 229 -1.49 30.40 9.29
N ASN A 230 -1.48 29.53 10.28
CA ASN A 230 -0.75 28.27 10.26
C ASN A 230 -1.69 27.11 10.59
N ASP A 231 -1.29 25.91 10.20
CA ASP A 231 -1.90 24.68 10.69
C ASP A 231 -0.88 23.54 10.63
N CYS A 232 -1.12 22.52 11.44
CA CYS A 232 -0.29 21.33 11.55
C CYS A 232 -1.20 20.12 11.81
N ALA A 233 -0.92 18.98 11.18
CA ALA A 233 -1.79 17.82 11.31
C ALA A 233 -1.07 16.49 11.11
N ILE A 234 -1.67 15.46 11.71
CA ILE A 234 -1.49 14.05 11.33
C ILE A 234 -2.71 13.68 10.49
N ILE A 235 -2.51 13.14 9.28
CA ILE A 235 -3.57 12.75 8.35
C ILE A 235 -3.47 11.25 8.09
N TYR A 236 -4.57 10.54 8.31
CA TYR A 236 -4.63 9.08 8.21
C TYR A 236 -4.98 8.61 6.80
N THR A 237 -4.09 8.87 5.84
CA THR A 237 -4.11 8.25 4.51
C THR A 237 -3.73 6.76 4.57
N GLU A 238 -3.58 6.07 3.44
CA GLU A 238 -3.12 4.68 3.41
C GLU A 238 -1.78 4.47 4.16
N GLU A 239 -0.88 5.46 4.09
CA GLU A 239 0.29 5.57 4.94
C GLU A 239 0.26 6.93 5.64
N PRO A 240 -0.01 7.00 6.95
CA PRO A 240 -0.28 8.26 7.62
C PRO A 240 0.85 9.27 7.42
N ILE A 241 0.48 10.53 7.21
CA ILE A 241 1.41 11.65 6.98
C ILE A 241 1.30 12.70 8.07
N CYS A 242 2.40 13.39 8.33
CA CYS A 242 2.44 14.62 9.10
C CYS A 242 2.67 15.80 8.16
N ILE A 243 1.90 16.87 8.30
CA ILE A 243 2.08 18.10 7.54
C ILE A 243 2.06 19.33 8.44
N VAL A 244 2.79 20.37 8.03
CA VAL A 244 2.76 21.68 8.68
C VAL A 244 2.91 22.78 7.64
N ILE A 245 2.17 23.88 7.80
CA ILE A 245 2.38 25.11 7.04
C ILE A 245 2.34 26.31 7.98
N PHE A 246 3.32 27.18 7.84
CA PHE A 246 3.37 28.52 8.42
C PHE A 246 3.20 29.53 7.30
N ILE A 247 2.33 30.52 7.49
CA ILE A 247 2.10 31.59 6.52
C ILE A 247 2.15 32.92 7.26
N ASP A 248 3.06 33.80 6.87
CA ASP A 248 3.15 35.18 7.36
C ASP A 248 2.81 36.15 6.23
N SER A 249 1.58 36.67 6.20
CA SER A 249 1.11 37.46 5.05
C SER A 249 0.20 38.61 5.46
N VAL A 250 0.19 39.66 4.64
CA VAL A 250 -0.74 40.79 4.73
C VAL A 250 -2.12 40.50 4.10
N ASN A 251 -2.28 39.37 3.40
CA ASN A 251 -3.50 38.98 2.73
C ASN A 251 -4.09 37.71 3.35
N GLU A 252 -4.84 37.87 4.43
CA GLU A 252 -5.45 36.77 5.19
C GLU A 252 -6.37 35.87 4.34
N GLN A 253 -7.10 36.44 3.35
CA GLN A 253 -7.99 35.65 2.50
C GLN A 253 -7.20 34.74 1.54
N ALA A 254 -6.12 35.26 0.94
CA ALA A 254 -5.25 34.42 0.11
C ALA A 254 -4.55 33.35 0.95
N SER A 255 -4.11 33.68 2.16
CA SER A 255 -3.53 32.71 3.10
C SER A 255 -4.50 31.60 3.48
N ARG A 256 -5.80 31.91 3.62
CA ARG A 256 -6.82 30.89 3.89
C ARG A 256 -6.98 29.88 2.76
N GLU A 257 -6.94 30.33 1.50
CA GLU A 257 -7.03 29.41 0.37
C GLU A 257 -5.73 28.61 0.22
N LEU A 258 -4.57 29.27 0.32
CA LEU A 258 -3.26 28.61 0.32
C LEU A 258 -3.18 27.50 1.38
N LEU A 259 -3.65 27.75 2.60
CA LEU A 259 -3.63 26.76 3.68
C LEU A 259 -4.47 25.53 3.35
N LYS A 260 -5.67 25.71 2.79
CA LYS A 260 -6.56 24.59 2.43
C LYS A 260 -5.96 23.78 1.28
N ASP A 261 -5.54 24.48 0.23
CA ASP A 261 -5.06 23.85 -0.99
C ASP A 261 -3.70 23.14 -0.74
N TYR A 262 -2.93 23.57 0.27
CA TYR A 262 -1.76 22.84 0.74
C TYR A 262 -2.12 21.46 1.31
N CYS A 263 -3.19 21.34 2.09
CA CYS A 263 -3.66 20.05 2.61
C CYS A 263 -4.03 19.11 1.47
N ASP A 264 -4.85 19.61 0.52
CA ASP A 264 -5.27 18.86 -0.67
C ASP A 264 -4.04 18.36 -1.45
N LEU A 265 -3.06 19.25 -1.67
CA LEU A 265 -1.84 18.93 -2.40
C LEU A 265 -1.02 17.84 -1.72
N MET A 266 -0.87 17.90 -0.40
CA MET A 266 -0.08 16.91 0.35
C MET A 266 -0.76 15.55 0.41
N ILE A 267 -2.09 15.50 0.48
CA ILE A 267 -2.86 14.26 0.37
C ILE A 267 -2.67 13.66 -1.03
N ALA A 268 -2.91 14.45 -2.08
CA ALA A 268 -2.77 13.99 -3.47
C ALA A 268 -1.35 13.52 -3.81
N TYR A 269 -0.32 14.24 -3.34
CA TYR A 269 1.08 13.82 -3.46
C TYR A 269 1.33 12.44 -2.82
N THR A 270 0.75 12.20 -1.64
CA THR A 270 0.90 10.94 -0.90
C THR A 270 0.20 9.78 -1.60
N GLU A 271 -1.03 10.01 -2.09
CA GLU A 271 -1.81 9.04 -2.85
C GLU A 271 -1.14 8.66 -4.18
N TYR A 272 -0.46 9.62 -4.82
CA TYR A 272 0.29 9.38 -6.04
C TYR A 272 1.58 8.57 -5.79
N THR A 273 2.37 8.98 -4.80
CA THR A 273 3.72 8.43 -4.58
C THR A 273 3.71 7.07 -3.89
N THR A 274 2.75 6.81 -2.99
CA THR A 274 2.73 5.58 -2.18
C THR A 274 2.60 4.30 -3.02
N PRO A 275 1.64 4.17 -3.96
CA PRO A 275 1.51 2.97 -4.78
C PRO A 275 2.72 2.76 -5.69
N ALA A 276 3.24 3.84 -6.29
CA ALA A 276 4.40 3.81 -7.18
C ALA A 276 5.66 3.34 -6.45
N ARG A 277 5.93 3.87 -5.25
CA ARG A 277 7.04 3.46 -4.39
C ARG A 277 6.93 1.98 -4.00
N ARG A 278 5.77 1.56 -3.49
CA ARG A 278 5.55 0.15 -3.07
C ARG A 278 5.75 -0.83 -4.22
N GLU A 279 5.32 -0.46 -5.44
CA GLU A 279 5.56 -1.28 -6.62
C GLU A 279 7.06 -1.37 -6.98
N ALA A 280 7.79 -0.25 -6.91
CA ALA A 280 9.23 -0.25 -7.14
C ALA A 280 9.99 -1.08 -6.09
N GLU A 281 9.61 -0.98 -4.82
CA GLU A 281 10.16 -1.79 -3.73
C GLU A 281 9.87 -3.28 -3.93
N ARG A 282 8.65 -3.65 -4.32
CA ARG A 282 8.29 -5.03 -4.66
C ARG A 282 9.16 -5.60 -5.78
N ARG A 283 9.34 -4.86 -6.88
CA ARG A 283 10.20 -5.29 -7.99
C ARG A 283 11.65 -5.46 -7.56
N LYS A 284 12.18 -4.51 -6.78
CA LYS A 284 13.55 -4.60 -6.26
C LYS A 284 13.73 -5.81 -5.33
N ALA A 285 12.74 -6.09 -4.48
CA ALA A 285 12.75 -7.27 -3.62
C ALA A 285 12.69 -8.58 -4.44
N GLU A 286 11.88 -8.61 -5.51
CA GLU A 286 11.80 -9.73 -6.44
C GLU A 286 13.14 -9.96 -7.16
N GLU A 287 13.73 -8.91 -7.74
CA GLU A 287 15.03 -8.97 -8.41
C GLU A 287 16.13 -9.45 -7.46
N ALA A 288 16.15 -8.95 -6.22
CA ALA A 288 17.09 -9.39 -5.20
C ALA A 288 16.88 -10.87 -4.82
N ALA A 289 15.62 -11.32 -4.74
CA ALA A 289 15.29 -12.70 -4.46
C ALA A 289 15.73 -13.64 -5.60
N ILE A 290 15.51 -13.25 -6.86
CA ILE A 290 15.99 -13.96 -8.05
C ILE A 290 17.52 -14.05 -8.04
N ALA A 291 18.21 -12.92 -7.83
CA ALA A 291 19.67 -12.87 -7.79
C ALA A 291 20.23 -13.80 -6.70
N ALA A 292 19.69 -13.70 -5.49
CA ALA A 292 20.13 -14.53 -4.38
C ALA A 292 19.78 -16.01 -4.57
N LEU A 293 18.77 -16.35 -5.38
CA LEU A 293 18.42 -17.73 -5.70
C LEU A 293 19.43 -18.32 -6.69
N ASN A 294 19.85 -17.53 -7.68
CA ASN A 294 20.86 -17.92 -8.66
C ASN A 294 22.28 -18.03 -8.05
N GLU A 295 22.59 -17.24 -7.02
CA GLU A 295 23.87 -17.34 -6.27
C GLU A 295 23.92 -18.56 -5.33
N ALA A 296 22.78 -19.12 -4.94
CA ALA A 296 22.70 -20.26 -4.02
C ALA A 296 22.88 -21.63 -4.70
N THR A 297 23.01 -21.67 -6.03
CA THR A 297 23.33 -22.89 -6.78
C THR A 297 24.82 -23.25 -6.55
N PRO A 298 25.15 -24.42 -5.98
CA PRO A 298 26.49 -24.67 -5.47
C PRO A 298 27.51 -24.85 -6.61
N VAL A 299 28.56 -24.03 -6.57
CA VAL A 299 29.87 -24.38 -7.15
C VAL A 299 30.30 -25.73 -6.54
N PRO A 300 30.75 -26.73 -7.33
CA PRO A 300 31.17 -28.02 -6.80
C PRO A 300 32.29 -27.84 -5.76
N GLN A 301 32.01 -28.15 -4.49
CA GLN A 301 33.03 -28.16 -3.44
C GLN A 301 33.98 -29.34 -3.67
N GLU A 302 35.23 -29.03 -3.97
CA GLU A 302 36.34 -29.96 -3.80
C GLU A 302 36.36 -30.46 -2.35
N THR A 303 36.32 -31.79 -2.22
CA THR A 303 36.41 -32.49 -0.94
C THR A 303 37.73 -32.19 -0.25
N ALA A 304 37.69 -31.39 0.82
CA ALA A 304 38.77 -31.30 1.80
C ALA A 304 38.35 -32.04 3.08
N SER A 305 39.03 -33.15 3.31
CA SER A 305 38.91 -34.02 4.47
C SER A 305 39.40 -33.35 5.76
N GLY A 306 38.65 -33.53 6.85
CA GLY A 306 39.23 -33.73 8.19
C GLY A 306 38.96 -32.63 9.22
N GLY A 307 38.17 -32.96 10.25
CA GLY A 307 38.06 -32.20 11.49
C GLY A 307 36.95 -32.74 12.40
N GLU A 308 37.34 -33.26 13.57
CA GLU A 308 36.49 -33.89 14.60
C GLU A 308 35.39 -32.99 15.19
N PRO A 309 34.33 -33.58 15.80
CA PRO A 309 33.18 -32.85 16.32
C PRO A 309 33.37 -32.35 17.75
N SER A 310 32.93 -31.12 18.04
CA SER A 310 32.75 -30.59 19.39
C SER A 310 31.27 -30.33 19.66
N GLU A 311 30.79 -30.84 20.80
CA GLU A 311 29.40 -30.86 21.30
C GLU A 311 28.75 -29.47 21.46
N PRO A 312 27.40 -29.37 21.38
CA PRO A 312 26.67 -28.11 21.60
C PRO A 312 26.27 -27.91 23.07
N SER A 313 26.45 -26.68 23.56
CA SER A 313 26.01 -26.23 24.88
C SER A 313 24.55 -25.77 24.82
N VAL A 314 23.71 -26.36 25.68
CA VAL A 314 22.31 -26.03 25.91
C VAL A 314 22.23 -24.77 26.80
N THR A 315 21.40 -23.78 26.45
CA THR A 315 20.81 -22.86 27.44
C THR A 315 19.36 -22.55 27.09
N ALA A 316 18.51 -22.53 28.12
CA ALA A 316 17.08 -22.79 28.11
C ALA A 316 16.20 -21.53 27.98
N ALA A 317 14.98 -21.75 27.48
CA ALA A 317 13.83 -20.84 27.57
C ALA A 317 13.18 -20.88 28.97
N PRO A 318 12.50 -19.81 29.43
CA PRO A 318 11.58 -19.90 30.56
C PRO A 318 10.12 -20.14 30.13
N GLN A 319 9.42 -20.87 30.99
CA GLN A 319 8.08 -21.43 30.84
C GLN A 319 6.99 -20.45 31.32
N ASN A 320 5.83 -20.52 30.67
CA ASN A 320 4.55 -19.95 31.12
C ASN A 320 3.85 -20.89 32.12
N GLU A 321 3.11 -20.33 33.07
CA GLU A 321 1.93 -20.97 33.68
C GLU A 321 0.73 -20.00 33.78
N PRO A 322 -0.51 -20.52 33.80
CA PRO A 322 -1.72 -19.79 33.40
C PRO A 322 -2.65 -19.41 34.57
N GLY A 323 -3.50 -18.41 34.34
CA GLY A 323 -4.62 -18.10 35.25
C GLY A 323 -5.62 -17.10 34.68
N MET A 324 -6.78 -17.61 34.25
CA MET A 324 -8.02 -16.85 34.02
C MET A 324 -8.91 -16.92 35.27
N PRO A 325 -9.79 -15.92 35.52
CA PRO A 325 -11.17 -16.06 35.07
C PRO A 325 -11.82 -14.77 34.53
N GLN A 326 -12.79 -14.93 33.62
CA GLN A 326 -13.70 -13.89 33.09
C GLN A 326 -14.72 -13.40 34.15
N PRO A 327 -15.44 -12.28 33.91
CA PRO A 327 -16.76 -12.39 33.26
C PRO A 327 -17.18 -11.24 32.30
N GLU A 328 -18.03 -11.63 31.33
CA GLU A 328 -19.25 -10.95 30.82
C GLU A 328 -19.14 -9.65 30.00
N GLU A 329 -19.23 -9.79 28.67
CA GLU A 329 -19.63 -8.73 27.73
C GLU A 329 -21.16 -8.79 27.47
N GLU A 330 -21.82 -7.65 27.64
CA GLU A 330 -23.23 -7.41 27.32
C GLU A 330 -23.34 -6.38 26.18
N GLU A 331 -24.35 -6.59 25.33
CA GLU A 331 -24.66 -5.97 24.03
C GLU A 331 -24.53 -4.44 23.89
N ARG A 332 -23.99 -3.97 22.74
CA ARG A 332 -24.73 -3.21 21.69
C ARG A 332 -23.82 -2.59 20.62
N ALA A 333 -24.03 -2.96 19.37
CA ALA A 333 -23.66 -2.18 18.19
C ALA A 333 -24.90 -1.41 17.65
N PRO A 334 -24.77 -0.14 17.22
CA PRO A 334 -25.69 0.45 16.26
C PRO A 334 -25.03 0.54 14.87
N GLY A 335 -25.78 0.23 13.79
CA GLY A 335 -25.58 0.96 12.53
C GLY A 335 -25.51 0.23 11.19
N LEU A 336 -25.93 -1.02 11.03
CA LEU A 336 -26.06 -1.63 9.69
C LEU A 336 -27.39 -1.22 9.02
N PHE A 337 -27.50 0.00 8.46
CA PHE A 337 -28.71 0.42 7.72
C PHE A 337 -28.49 1.32 6.48
N TRP A 338 -27.33 1.32 5.83
CA TRP A 338 -27.14 2.12 4.60
C TRP A 338 -27.03 1.36 3.26
N PRO A 339 -26.46 0.14 3.13
CA PRO A 339 -26.28 -0.46 1.80
C PRO A 339 -27.54 -1.15 1.23
N VAL A 340 -28.52 -1.51 2.08
CA VAL A 340 -29.77 -2.16 1.61
C VAL A 340 -30.78 -1.13 1.06
N ALA A 341 -30.74 0.11 1.56
CA ALA A 341 -31.64 1.18 1.14
C ALA A 341 -31.32 1.70 -0.28
N LEU A 342 -30.04 1.76 -0.65
CA LEU A 342 -29.60 2.21 -1.99
C LEU A 342 -29.98 1.20 -3.09
N GLY A 343 -29.86 -0.10 -2.80
CA GLY A 343 -30.27 -1.18 -3.71
C GLY A 343 -31.78 -1.24 -3.95
N PHE A 344 -32.59 -0.96 -2.92
CA PHE A 344 -34.05 -0.91 -3.07
C PHE A 344 -34.53 0.32 -3.86
N CYS A 345 -33.88 1.47 -3.69
CA CYS A 345 -34.21 2.70 -4.42
C CYS A 345 -33.89 2.60 -5.93
N THR A 346 -32.77 1.99 -6.30
CA THR A 346 -32.40 1.77 -7.71
C THR A 346 -33.31 0.75 -8.39
N PHE A 347 -33.68 -0.33 -7.70
CA PHE A 347 -34.65 -1.32 -8.19
C PHE A 347 -36.05 -0.72 -8.39
N ALA A 348 -36.55 0.05 -7.41
CA ALA A 348 -37.84 0.72 -7.51
C ALA A 348 -37.88 1.77 -8.63
N GLY A 349 -36.78 2.51 -8.83
CA GLY A 349 -36.62 3.49 -9.90
C GLY A 349 -36.63 2.85 -11.30
N ALA A 350 -35.92 1.73 -11.47
CA ALA A 350 -35.89 0.97 -12.72
C ALA A 350 -37.28 0.40 -13.06
N VAL A 351 -37.96 -0.22 -12.10
CA VAL A 351 -39.32 -0.78 -12.28
C VAL A 351 -40.32 0.34 -12.65
N TRP A 352 -40.23 1.50 -12.01
CA TRP A 352 -41.10 2.64 -12.29
C TRP A 352 -40.88 3.22 -13.70
N LEU A 353 -39.63 3.32 -14.14
CA LEU A 353 -39.26 3.77 -15.49
C LEU A 353 -39.73 2.77 -16.56
N SER A 354 -39.59 1.46 -16.33
CA SER A 354 -40.10 0.41 -17.22
C SER A 354 -41.62 0.46 -17.35
N LEU A 355 -42.35 0.65 -16.23
CA LEU A 355 -43.81 0.78 -16.24
C LEU A 355 -44.29 2.05 -16.95
N ARG A 356 -43.55 3.16 -16.86
CA ARG A 356 -43.83 4.41 -17.63
C ARG A 356 -43.56 4.25 -19.12
N ALA A 357 -42.48 3.55 -19.50
CA ALA A 357 -42.16 3.26 -20.90
C ALA A 357 -43.25 2.40 -21.56
N ILE A 358 -43.74 1.37 -20.86
CA ILE A 358 -44.84 0.49 -21.32
C ILE A 358 -46.17 1.27 -21.43
N ARG A 359 -46.48 2.17 -20.47
CA ARG A 359 -47.67 3.04 -20.55
C ARG A 359 -47.60 4.05 -21.70
N ARG A 360 -46.41 4.58 -22.04
CA ARG A 360 -46.21 5.49 -23.18
C ARG A 360 -46.26 4.77 -24.52
N ALA A 361 -45.77 3.53 -24.60
CA ALA A 361 -45.87 2.69 -25.79
C ALA A 361 -47.33 2.31 -26.12
N ARG A 362 -48.16 2.00 -25.10
CA ARG A 362 -49.61 1.75 -25.28
C ARG A 362 -50.41 2.98 -25.76
N ARG A 363 -49.85 4.19 -25.65
CA ARG A 363 -50.45 5.45 -26.16
C ARG A 363 -49.94 5.84 -27.55
N GLY A 364 -49.21 4.95 -28.24
CA GLY A 364 -48.75 5.14 -29.63
C GLY A 364 -47.59 6.11 -29.82
N LYS A 365 -46.92 6.57 -28.74
CA LYS A 365 -45.81 7.54 -28.80
C LYS A 365 -44.41 6.93 -28.76
N LEU A 366 -44.31 5.62 -28.53
CA LEU A 366 -43.06 4.84 -28.62
C LEU A 366 -43.39 3.50 -29.26
N SER A 367 -42.57 3.05 -30.21
CA SER A 367 -42.76 1.72 -30.76
C SER A 367 -42.37 0.66 -29.73
N LEU A 368 -43.27 -0.28 -29.49
CA LEU A 368 -43.15 -1.37 -28.52
C LEU A 368 -41.82 -2.16 -28.58
N PRO A 369 -41.19 -2.41 -29.76
CA PRO A 369 -39.92 -3.14 -29.83
C PRO A 369 -38.77 -2.41 -29.12
N TRP A 370 -38.68 -1.09 -29.27
CA TRP A 370 -37.62 -0.28 -28.65
C TRP A 370 -37.80 -0.14 -27.13
N ALA A 371 -39.04 -0.16 -26.65
CA ALA A 371 -39.32 -0.18 -25.20
C ALA A 371 -38.94 -1.51 -24.55
N LEU A 372 -39.20 -2.64 -25.25
CA LEU A 372 -38.79 -3.97 -24.79
C LEU A 372 -37.27 -4.15 -24.83
N ALA A 373 -36.60 -3.63 -25.87
CA ALA A 373 -35.15 -3.64 -25.96
C ALA A 373 -34.50 -2.87 -24.80
N ALA A 374 -35.00 -1.69 -24.45
CA ALA A 374 -34.46 -0.90 -23.33
C ALA A 374 -34.59 -1.62 -21.97
N VAL A 375 -35.69 -2.36 -21.75
CA VAL A 375 -35.87 -3.17 -20.55
C VAL A 375 -34.92 -4.37 -20.53
N LEU A 376 -34.72 -5.03 -21.67
CA LEU A 376 -33.76 -6.13 -21.83
C LEU A 376 -32.31 -5.68 -21.60
N PHE A 377 -31.91 -4.54 -22.17
CA PHE A 377 -30.56 -4.00 -21.97
C PHE A 377 -30.33 -3.50 -20.53
N GLY A 378 -31.36 -2.92 -19.89
CA GLY A 378 -31.29 -2.56 -18.47
C GLY A 378 -31.16 -3.78 -17.54
N ALA A 379 -31.88 -4.87 -17.83
CA ALA A 379 -31.77 -6.11 -17.07
C ALA A 379 -30.42 -6.81 -17.27
N ALA A 380 -29.88 -6.79 -18.50
CA ALA A 380 -28.55 -7.35 -18.80
C ALA A 380 -27.42 -6.57 -18.11
N ALA A 381 -27.50 -5.23 -18.05
CA ALA A 381 -26.52 -4.40 -17.35
C ALA A 381 -26.50 -4.68 -15.83
N ILE A 382 -27.66 -4.88 -15.21
CA ILE A 382 -27.76 -5.26 -13.80
C ILE A 382 -27.19 -6.67 -13.57
N LEU A 383 -27.41 -7.61 -14.50
CA LEU A 383 -26.85 -8.95 -14.41
C LEU A 383 -25.32 -8.95 -14.51
N VAL A 384 -24.74 -8.09 -15.36
CA VAL A 384 -23.28 -7.92 -15.50
C VAL A 384 -22.65 -7.30 -14.24
N CYS A 385 -23.37 -6.41 -13.54
CA CYS A 385 -22.91 -5.87 -12.25
C CYS A 385 -23.05 -6.85 -11.06
N LEU A 386 -23.80 -7.95 -11.23
CA LEU A 386 -24.02 -8.97 -10.20
C LEU A 386 -23.25 -10.27 -10.46
N LEU A 387 -22.56 -10.40 -11.59
CA LEU A 387 -21.67 -11.52 -11.86
C LEU A 387 -20.31 -11.26 -11.19
N PRO A 388 -19.84 -12.13 -10.27
CA PRO A 388 -18.47 -12.09 -9.80
C PRO A 388 -17.55 -12.27 -11.01
N GLY A 389 -16.60 -11.37 -11.20
CA GLY A 389 -15.64 -11.43 -12.28
C GLY A 389 -14.72 -12.65 -12.16
N GLU A 390 -15.14 -13.79 -12.71
CA GLU A 390 -14.24 -14.91 -12.95
C GLU A 390 -13.37 -14.60 -14.17
N ARG A 391 -12.17 -14.05 -13.92
CA ARG A 391 -11.03 -14.24 -14.83
C ARG A 391 -10.18 -15.37 -14.28
N THR A 392 -10.31 -16.51 -14.93
CA THR A 392 -9.50 -17.71 -14.74
C THR A 392 -8.05 -17.44 -15.14
N ALA A 393 -7.19 -17.24 -14.15
CA ALA A 393 -5.87 -17.85 -14.12
C ALA A 393 -5.87 -18.75 -12.88
N LYS A 394 -6.04 -20.07 -13.06
CA LYS A 394 -5.82 -21.04 -11.99
C LYS A 394 -4.31 -21.08 -11.73
N ALA A 395 -3.81 -20.16 -10.93
CA ALA A 395 -2.62 -20.41 -10.13
C ALA A 395 -3.06 -21.29 -8.95
N ALA A 396 -2.42 -22.44 -8.78
CA ALA A 396 -2.64 -23.27 -7.60
C ALA A 396 -2.16 -22.45 -6.40
N SER A 397 -3.11 -21.98 -5.58
CA SER A 397 -2.79 -21.30 -4.32
C SER A 397 -2.63 -22.35 -3.22
N PRO A 398 -1.56 -22.30 -2.42
CA PRO A 398 -1.52 -23.05 -1.16
C PRO A 398 -2.65 -22.56 -0.27
N ALA A 399 -3.38 -23.50 0.31
CA ALA A 399 -4.58 -23.25 1.07
C ALA A 399 -4.27 -23.36 2.56
N ALA A 400 -4.32 -22.22 3.25
CA ALA A 400 -4.78 -22.20 4.62
C ALA A 400 -6.31 -22.10 4.59
N ALA A 401 -6.99 -23.05 5.22
CA ALA A 401 -8.42 -22.98 5.44
C ALA A 401 -8.76 -21.68 6.18
N ALA A 402 -9.83 -21.02 5.74
CA ALA A 402 -10.38 -19.85 6.39
C ALA A 402 -10.89 -20.21 7.79
N GLU A 403 -10.06 -19.99 8.79
CA GLU A 403 -10.47 -19.68 10.16
C GLU A 403 -9.87 -18.32 10.52
N ASP A 404 -10.56 -17.59 11.38
CA ASP A 404 -10.52 -16.14 11.63
C ASP A 404 -9.20 -15.59 12.23
N SER A 405 -8.05 -16.20 11.93
CA SER A 405 -6.76 -15.83 12.54
C SER A 405 -5.48 -16.32 11.81
N THR A 406 -5.48 -16.57 10.49
CA THR A 406 -4.22 -16.93 9.80
C THR A 406 -3.19 -15.82 9.96
N SER A 407 -2.17 -16.06 10.77
CA SER A 407 -1.06 -15.12 10.98
C SER A 407 -0.10 -15.13 9.80
N SER A 408 0.66 -14.04 9.63
CA SER A 408 1.75 -13.96 8.62
C SER A 408 2.72 -15.15 8.74
N ALA A 409 3.06 -15.56 9.97
CA ALA A 409 3.96 -16.68 10.23
C ALA A 409 3.38 -18.03 9.78
N GLU A 410 2.09 -18.27 10.01
CA GLU A 410 1.42 -19.51 9.59
C GLU A 410 1.31 -19.61 8.06
N ALA A 411 1.01 -18.49 7.40
CA ALA A 411 0.98 -18.41 5.95
C ALA A 411 2.35 -18.71 5.35
N GLN A 412 3.40 -18.09 5.87
CA GLN A 412 4.78 -18.35 5.46
C GLN A 412 5.19 -19.80 5.69
N ALA A 413 4.85 -20.38 6.84
CA ALA A 413 5.14 -21.78 7.13
C ALA A 413 4.44 -22.74 6.17
N ALA A 414 3.17 -22.47 5.81
CA ALA A 414 2.42 -23.31 4.87
C ALA A 414 3.02 -23.27 3.45
N VAL A 415 3.43 -22.10 2.98
CA VAL A 415 4.09 -21.94 1.68
C VAL A 415 5.46 -22.61 1.68
N THR A 416 6.24 -22.42 2.74
CA THR A 416 7.54 -23.08 2.90
C THR A 416 7.42 -24.59 2.86
N GLU A 417 6.50 -25.17 3.62
CA GLU A 417 6.30 -26.62 3.65
C GLU A 417 5.86 -27.17 2.29
N PHE A 418 5.03 -26.43 1.54
CA PHE A 418 4.64 -26.83 0.19
C PHE A 418 5.86 -26.97 -0.73
N PHE A 419 6.69 -25.93 -0.81
CA PHE A 419 7.83 -25.93 -1.74
C PHE A 419 8.99 -26.83 -1.26
N ASP A 420 9.22 -26.94 0.06
CA ASP A 420 10.18 -27.91 0.62
C ASP A 420 9.76 -29.35 0.31
N SER A 421 8.46 -29.67 0.46
CA SER A 421 7.93 -31.00 0.11
C SER A 421 8.03 -31.26 -1.39
N LEU A 422 7.82 -30.23 -2.22
CA LEU A 422 7.97 -30.31 -3.67
C LEU A 422 9.41 -30.64 -4.09
N ILE A 423 10.41 -29.96 -3.53
CA ILE A 423 11.84 -30.25 -3.76
C ILE A 423 12.21 -31.63 -3.22
N ALA A 424 11.72 -31.99 -2.03
CA ALA A 424 11.96 -33.29 -1.41
C ALA A 424 11.24 -34.45 -2.13
N ARG A 425 10.41 -34.15 -3.14
CA ARG A 425 9.58 -35.11 -3.90
C ARG A 425 8.54 -35.82 -3.05
N ASP A 426 8.16 -35.22 -1.94
CA ASP A 426 7.04 -35.64 -1.09
C ASP A 426 5.75 -34.97 -1.61
N TYR A 427 5.27 -35.46 -2.75
CA TYR A 427 4.12 -34.87 -3.44
C TYR A 427 2.80 -35.03 -2.68
N GLU A 428 2.67 -36.06 -1.83
CA GLU A 428 1.52 -36.23 -0.94
C GLU A 428 1.46 -35.08 0.06
N ARG A 429 2.59 -34.79 0.72
CA ARG A 429 2.69 -33.69 1.67
C ARG A 429 2.56 -32.32 1.01
N ALA A 430 3.10 -32.14 -0.20
CA ALA A 430 2.87 -30.93 -0.99
C ALA A 430 1.38 -30.75 -1.32
N CYS A 431 0.70 -31.80 -1.83
CA CYS A 431 -0.74 -31.74 -2.12
C CYS A 431 -1.58 -31.44 -0.89
N ALA A 432 -1.19 -31.93 0.30
CA ALA A 432 -1.89 -31.64 1.55
C ALA A 432 -1.92 -30.14 1.91
N ARG A 433 -1.00 -29.34 1.34
CA ARG A 433 -0.97 -27.86 1.47
C ARG A 433 -1.77 -27.14 0.39
N LEU A 434 -2.33 -27.84 -0.59
CA LEU A 434 -3.17 -27.27 -1.65
C LEU A 434 -4.65 -27.63 -1.44
N SER A 435 -5.55 -26.67 -1.61
CA SER A 435 -6.99 -26.96 -1.54
C SER A 435 -7.47 -27.61 -2.83
N GLY A 436 -8.09 -28.78 -2.72
CA GLY A 436 -8.76 -29.46 -3.84
C GLY A 436 -7.82 -30.05 -4.88
N VAL A 437 -6.53 -30.20 -4.58
CA VAL A 437 -5.53 -30.82 -5.47
C VAL A 437 -5.08 -32.14 -4.84
N ALA A 438 -5.37 -33.25 -5.51
CA ALA A 438 -5.07 -34.59 -5.01
C ALA A 438 -3.75 -35.18 -5.54
N THR A 439 -3.21 -34.61 -6.62
CA THR A 439 -1.98 -35.04 -7.31
C THR A 439 -1.44 -33.87 -8.10
N LEU A 440 -0.11 -33.79 -8.23
CA LEU A 440 0.55 -32.78 -9.06
C LEU A 440 0.81 -33.29 -10.49
N GLY A 441 0.48 -34.55 -10.80
CA GLY A 441 0.87 -35.21 -12.06
C GLY A 441 2.37 -35.44 -12.18
N LEU A 442 3.11 -35.24 -11.09
CA LEU A 442 4.55 -35.43 -11.00
C LEU A 442 4.89 -36.84 -10.49
N GLU A 443 3.89 -37.61 -10.06
CA GLU A 443 4.04 -38.98 -9.58
C GLU A 443 4.03 -40.02 -10.71
N ASP A 444 3.66 -39.60 -11.93
CA ASP A 444 3.50 -40.49 -13.09
C ASP A 444 4.85 -41.06 -13.56
N THR A 445 4.83 -42.33 -13.99
CA THR A 445 6.02 -42.98 -14.55
C THR A 445 6.30 -42.45 -15.97
N PRO A 446 7.52 -41.97 -16.26
CA PRO A 446 7.88 -41.50 -17.59
C PRO A 446 7.66 -42.55 -18.67
N ALA A 447 7.22 -42.11 -19.86
CA ALA A 447 6.93 -42.99 -20.98
C ALA A 447 8.20 -43.59 -21.65
N SER A 448 9.37 -42.99 -21.42
CA SER A 448 10.66 -43.43 -21.94
C SER A 448 11.80 -43.09 -20.98
N GLU A 449 12.96 -43.70 -21.19
CA GLU A 449 14.18 -43.40 -20.44
C GLU A 449 14.62 -41.93 -20.62
N ASP A 450 14.53 -41.41 -21.84
CA ASP A 450 14.81 -39.99 -22.13
C ASP A 450 13.85 -39.03 -21.41
N ALA A 451 12.56 -39.39 -21.32
CA ALA A 451 11.58 -38.61 -20.57
C ALA A 451 11.88 -38.64 -19.06
N ALA A 452 12.39 -39.76 -18.54
CA ALA A 452 12.80 -39.87 -17.14
C ALA A 452 14.00 -38.96 -16.85
N ARG A 453 14.98 -38.93 -17.75
CA ARG A 453 16.18 -38.09 -17.62
C ARG A 453 15.83 -36.60 -17.67
N LEU A 454 14.97 -36.21 -18.60
CA LEU A 454 14.48 -34.84 -18.70
C LEU A 454 13.71 -34.41 -17.44
N MET A 455 12.83 -35.27 -16.94
CA MET A 455 12.07 -35.00 -15.71
C MET A 455 12.97 -34.90 -14.49
N GLU A 456 14.03 -35.71 -14.41
CA GLU A 456 15.02 -35.63 -13.34
C GLU A 456 15.79 -34.31 -13.38
N ALA A 457 16.28 -33.89 -14.55
CA ALA A 457 16.97 -32.62 -14.72
C ALA A 457 16.08 -31.41 -14.36
N VAL A 458 14.78 -31.47 -14.71
CA VAL A 458 13.81 -30.46 -14.26
C VAL A 458 13.71 -30.44 -12.74
N ARG A 459 13.60 -31.59 -12.08
CA ARG A 459 13.51 -31.65 -10.61
C ARG A 459 14.79 -31.19 -9.92
N GLU A 460 15.95 -31.52 -10.48
CA GLU A 460 17.25 -31.08 -9.96
C GLU A 460 17.43 -29.57 -10.10
N SER A 461 16.82 -28.95 -11.11
CA SER A 461 16.86 -27.49 -11.29
C SER A 461 15.97 -26.69 -10.33
N TRP A 462 15.07 -27.36 -9.58
CA TRP A 462 14.12 -26.69 -8.72
C TRP A 462 14.80 -26.07 -7.51
N SER A 463 14.68 -24.76 -7.38
CA SER A 463 15.03 -24.02 -6.18
C SER A 463 14.00 -22.92 -5.96
N TRP A 464 13.84 -22.47 -4.73
CA TRP A 464 12.83 -21.45 -4.42
C TRP A 464 13.23 -20.60 -3.23
N ARG A 465 12.61 -19.42 -3.10
CA ARG A 465 12.75 -18.54 -1.94
C ARG A 465 11.52 -17.64 -1.78
N LEU A 466 11.12 -17.40 -0.52
CA LEU A 466 10.14 -16.35 -0.18
C LEU A 466 10.77 -14.96 -0.32
N TYR A 467 9.98 -13.98 -0.77
CA TYR A 467 10.38 -12.59 -0.77
C TYR A 467 9.20 -11.69 -0.44
N GLY A 468 9.49 -10.46 -0.01
CA GLY A 468 8.46 -9.52 0.43
C GLY A 468 7.73 -9.97 1.71
N ASP A 469 6.95 -9.05 2.26
CA ASP A 469 6.15 -9.30 3.45
C ASP A 469 4.85 -10.04 3.09
N CYS A 470 4.41 -10.91 4.00
CA CYS A 470 3.13 -11.57 3.86
C CYS A 470 1.99 -10.55 3.99
N MET A 471 1.15 -10.46 2.97
CA MET A 471 0.02 -9.54 2.93
C MET A 471 -1.23 -10.23 3.48
N LEU A 472 -1.79 -9.69 4.57
CA LEU A 472 -3.05 -10.17 5.13
C LEU A 472 -4.24 -9.44 4.47
N THR A 473 -5.17 -10.21 3.93
CA THR A 473 -6.43 -9.70 3.35
C THR A 473 -7.62 -10.31 4.07
N ARG A 474 -8.82 -9.73 3.91
CA ARG A 474 -10.07 -10.34 4.41
C ARG A 474 -10.34 -11.73 3.84
N SER A 475 -9.72 -12.08 2.72
CA SER A 475 -9.83 -13.39 2.06
C SER A 475 -8.71 -14.38 2.43
N GLY A 476 -7.77 -13.99 3.30
CA GLY A 476 -6.63 -14.81 3.73
C GLY A 476 -5.28 -14.11 3.58
N ALA A 477 -4.21 -14.86 3.77
CA ALA A 477 -2.84 -14.38 3.71
C ALA A 477 -2.18 -14.70 2.36
N THR A 478 -1.37 -13.79 1.83
CA THR A 478 -0.64 -13.95 0.56
C THR A 478 0.85 -13.80 0.80
N GLN A 479 1.65 -14.75 0.31
CA GLN A 479 3.11 -14.73 0.38
C GLN A 479 3.69 -14.88 -1.02
N GLN A 480 4.64 -14.01 -1.38
CA GLN A 480 5.30 -14.05 -2.67
C GLN A 480 6.49 -15.02 -2.65
N VAL A 481 6.69 -15.71 -3.77
CA VAL A 481 7.70 -16.75 -3.94
C VAL A 481 8.36 -16.60 -5.31
N VAL A 482 9.68 -16.68 -5.34
CA VAL A 482 10.43 -16.92 -6.57
C VAL A 482 10.73 -18.41 -6.63
N PHE A 483 10.45 -19.04 -7.76
CA PHE A 483 10.73 -20.44 -8.04
C PHE A 483 11.56 -20.55 -9.32
N ASN A 484 12.73 -21.17 -9.22
CA ASN A 484 13.58 -21.48 -10.35
C ASN A 484 13.26 -22.88 -10.88
N SER A 485 13.25 -23.02 -12.20
CA SER A 485 13.12 -24.30 -12.88
C SER A 485 13.77 -24.19 -14.25
N LEU A 486 14.24 -25.33 -14.73
CA LEU A 486 14.82 -25.48 -16.05
C LEU A 486 13.87 -24.99 -17.14
N ASP A 487 14.38 -24.15 -18.04
CA ASP A 487 13.62 -23.60 -19.16
C ASP A 487 13.39 -24.68 -20.24
N LEU A 488 12.26 -25.37 -20.12
CA LEU A 488 11.83 -26.40 -21.06
C LEU A 488 11.65 -25.88 -22.49
N SER A 489 11.32 -24.59 -22.67
CA SER A 489 11.12 -24.03 -24.01
C SER A 489 12.46 -23.85 -24.72
N ARG A 490 13.44 -23.27 -24.03
CA ARG A 490 14.80 -23.14 -24.53
C ARG A 490 15.44 -24.50 -24.77
N MET A 491 15.31 -25.42 -23.82
CA MET A 491 15.89 -26.76 -23.95
C MET A 491 15.27 -27.56 -25.10
N ARG A 492 13.96 -27.42 -25.36
CA ARG A 492 13.33 -28.02 -26.55
C ARG A 492 13.98 -27.51 -27.84
N ASP A 493 14.25 -26.22 -27.91
CA ASP A 493 14.82 -25.59 -29.10
C ASP A 493 16.30 -26.00 -29.27
N ASP A 494 17.06 -26.09 -28.17
CA ASP A 494 18.44 -26.59 -28.14
C ASP A 494 18.53 -28.07 -28.55
N ILE A 495 17.64 -28.93 -28.01
CA ILE A 495 17.56 -30.35 -28.38
C ILE A 495 17.23 -30.49 -29.86
N ARG A 496 16.30 -29.69 -30.39
CA ARG A 496 15.95 -29.74 -31.83
C ARG A 496 17.16 -29.42 -32.69
N ALA A 497 17.84 -28.31 -32.42
CA ALA A 497 19.01 -27.89 -33.18
C ALA A 497 20.14 -28.94 -33.10
N ALA A 498 20.40 -29.46 -31.89
CA ALA A 498 21.41 -30.51 -31.69
C ALA A 498 21.03 -31.83 -32.36
N THR A 499 19.74 -32.17 -32.44
CA THR A 499 19.27 -33.38 -33.14
C THR A 499 19.52 -33.29 -34.64
N GLU A 500 19.30 -32.11 -35.24
CA GLU A 500 19.59 -31.88 -36.67
C GLU A 500 21.09 -32.06 -36.97
N GLU A 501 21.96 -31.48 -36.15
CA GLU A 501 23.41 -31.63 -36.26
C GLU A 501 23.86 -33.08 -36.07
N GLU A 502 23.27 -33.80 -35.11
CA GLU A 502 23.60 -35.19 -34.85
C GLU A 502 23.12 -36.16 -35.93
N VAL A 503 21.97 -35.89 -36.55
CA VAL A 503 21.51 -36.62 -37.73
C VAL A 503 22.52 -36.49 -38.87
N GLU A 504 23.02 -35.28 -39.16
CA GLU A 504 24.03 -35.06 -40.20
C GLU A 504 25.34 -35.79 -39.88
N ARG A 505 25.81 -35.70 -38.63
CA ARG A 505 27.04 -36.37 -38.19
C ARG A 505 26.94 -37.89 -38.27
N LEU A 506 25.85 -38.48 -37.78
CA LEU A 506 25.65 -39.93 -37.80
C LEU A 506 25.44 -40.45 -39.22
N ALA A 507 24.73 -39.71 -40.07
CA ALA A 507 24.53 -40.06 -41.48
C ALA A 507 25.86 -40.10 -42.27
N ALA A 508 26.85 -39.28 -41.88
CA ALA A 508 28.18 -39.31 -42.47
C ALA A 508 29.06 -40.49 -42.01
N ALA A 509 28.71 -41.14 -40.89
CA ALA A 509 29.54 -42.15 -40.23
C ALA A 509 29.02 -43.58 -40.34
N LEU A 510 27.72 -43.76 -40.61
CA LEU A 510 27.05 -45.07 -40.64
C LEU A 510 26.74 -45.52 -42.08
N PRO A 511 26.66 -46.84 -42.33
CA PRO A 511 26.24 -47.36 -43.63
C PRO A 511 24.72 -47.17 -43.84
N ALA A 512 24.28 -47.10 -45.10
CA ALA A 512 22.92 -46.69 -45.47
C ALA A 512 21.81 -47.61 -44.92
N ASP A 513 22.11 -48.89 -44.70
CA ASP A 513 21.22 -49.90 -44.11
C ASP A 513 20.99 -49.73 -42.61
N GLU A 514 21.84 -48.96 -41.92
CA GLU A 514 21.66 -48.54 -40.53
C GLU A 514 20.95 -47.18 -40.38
N ILE A 515 20.74 -46.47 -41.50
CA ILE A 515 20.18 -45.11 -41.52
C ILE A 515 18.75 -45.11 -42.09
N TYR A 516 18.53 -45.80 -43.21
CA TYR A 516 17.30 -45.73 -43.98
C TYR A 516 16.48 -47.03 -43.93
N ALA A 517 15.17 -46.88 -43.77
CA ALA A 517 14.21 -47.96 -43.95
C ALA A 517 13.99 -48.24 -45.46
N GLU A 518 13.33 -49.37 -45.77
CA GLU A 518 13.05 -49.78 -47.16
C GLU A 518 12.21 -48.76 -47.95
N ASP A 519 11.49 -47.87 -47.27
CA ASP A 519 10.67 -46.79 -47.86
C ASP A 519 11.45 -45.48 -48.12
N GLY A 520 12.74 -45.45 -47.76
CA GLY A 520 13.61 -44.27 -47.88
C GLY A 520 13.48 -43.25 -46.75
N GLY A 521 12.67 -43.51 -45.73
CA GLY A 521 12.65 -42.74 -44.48
C GLY A 521 13.78 -43.14 -43.53
N TYR A 522 14.04 -42.33 -42.51
CA TYR A 522 15.00 -42.72 -41.46
C TYR A 522 14.45 -43.87 -40.60
N LEU A 523 15.34 -44.78 -40.19
CA LEU A 523 14.99 -45.81 -39.20
C LEU A 523 14.64 -45.16 -37.85
N PRO A 524 13.57 -45.60 -37.17
CA PRO A 524 13.23 -45.09 -35.84
C PRO A 524 14.40 -45.17 -34.85
N SER A 525 15.15 -46.28 -34.88
CA SER A 525 16.36 -46.48 -34.06
C SER A 525 17.49 -45.50 -34.36
N PHE A 526 17.58 -45.00 -35.59
CA PHE A 526 18.56 -43.98 -35.98
C PHE A 526 18.16 -42.60 -35.43
N THR A 527 16.89 -42.22 -35.58
CA THR A 527 16.37 -40.96 -35.06
C THR A 527 16.36 -40.91 -33.52
N GLU A 528 16.04 -42.02 -32.86
CA GLU A 528 16.12 -42.14 -31.39
C GLU A 528 17.57 -41.98 -30.90
N ARG A 529 18.55 -42.57 -31.61
CA ARG A 529 19.96 -42.42 -31.27
C ARG A 529 20.46 -40.98 -31.43
N ALA A 530 20.04 -40.29 -32.48
CA ALA A 530 20.39 -38.88 -32.69
C ALA A 530 19.75 -37.98 -31.62
N TYR A 531 18.48 -38.24 -31.29
CA TYR A 531 17.76 -37.52 -30.24
C TYR A 531 18.38 -37.72 -28.85
N ALA A 532 18.72 -38.96 -28.48
CA ALA A 532 19.35 -39.26 -27.19
C ALA A 532 20.71 -38.55 -27.06
N ALA A 533 21.53 -38.52 -28.12
CA ALA A 533 22.80 -37.80 -28.13
C ALA A 533 22.61 -36.27 -28.03
N ALA A 534 21.59 -35.73 -28.69
CA ALA A 534 21.24 -34.31 -28.60
C ALA A 534 20.73 -33.93 -27.21
N LEU A 535 19.94 -34.80 -26.57
CA LEU A 535 19.48 -34.63 -25.20
C LEU A 535 20.65 -34.61 -24.21
N ASP A 536 21.62 -35.51 -24.36
CA ASP A 536 22.85 -35.51 -23.54
C ASP A 536 23.60 -34.18 -23.63
N ALA A 537 23.75 -33.68 -24.86
CA ALA A 537 24.45 -32.43 -25.13
C ALA A 537 23.68 -31.22 -24.60
N ALA A 538 22.34 -31.23 -24.68
CA ALA A 538 21.50 -30.14 -24.15
C ALA A 538 21.51 -30.12 -22.62
N LEU A 539 21.37 -31.28 -21.97
CA LEU A 539 21.43 -31.41 -20.52
C LEU A 539 22.81 -31.01 -19.96
N ALA A 540 23.90 -31.36 -20.65
CA ALA A 540 25.26 -30.97 -20.25
C ALA A 540 25.55 -29.46 -20.41
N ARG A 541 24.68 -28.71 -21.11
CA ARG A 541 24.78 -27.25 -21.27
C ARG A 541 23.78 -26.50 -20.38
N ALA A 542 22.95 -27.23 -19.64
CA ALA A 542 21.85 -26.69 -18.84
C ALA A 542 22.25 -26.25 -17.42
N ASP A 543 23.54 -26.39 -17.06
CA ASP A 543 24.12 -25.92 -15.80
C ASP A 543 24.04 -24.39 -15.61
#